data_AF-A0A423KXN2-F1
#
_entry.id   AF-A0A423KXN2-F1
#
_cell.length_a   1.000
_cell.length_b   1.000
_cell.length_c   1.000
_cell.angle_alpha   90.00
_cell.angle_beta   90.00
_cell.angle_gamma   90.00
#
_symmetry.space_group_name_H-M   'P 1'
#
loop_
_entity.id
_entity.type
_entity.pdbx_description
1 polymer ?
#
loop_
_entity_poly.entity_id
_entity_poly.type
_entity_poly.pdbx_seq_one_letter_code
_entity_poly.pdbx_strand_id
1 'polypeptide(L)'
;MFDASSSGQVSLELDILKRFLDGCDRSGLIVPGYTEHLKSVFHEGLNSFLSPHIPWPSPDLYEIMAVAQHYDVPTRLLDWTERAFVACYFAASSANFEIDTRTARIAIWALDTTYAKHWTTVKVIRTPGGTSKNQAAQSGLFTTHNVKEYSLNDFYQVEALEEVEEIYKMSGAHNPLIKITLPVSEAPDLLNLCSRFGVDGSTLFPGFHGVAKSVRDWANVEVGVRPSRALQDEYNAESYDSDPDFH
;
A
#
# COMPACT_ATOMS: atom_id res chain seq x y z
N MET A 1 -24.07 12.44 10.64
CA MET A 1 -24.04 12.46 9.17
C MET A 1 -22.58 12.54 8.79
N PHE A 2 -22.10 11.69 7.88
CA PHE A 2 -20.70 11.74 7.45
C PHE A 2 -20.47 13.08 6.75
N ASP A 3 -19.50 13.84 7.22
CA ASP A 3 -19.09 15.09 6.56
C ASP A 3 -18.18 14.71 5.39
N ALA A 4 -18.69 14.91 4.17
CA ALA A 4 -18.00 14.54 2.93
C ALA A 4 -16.96 15.58 2.48
N SER A 5 -16.76 16.66 3.25
CA SER A 5 -15.73 17.66 2.98
C SER A 5 -14.32 17.12 3.25
N SER A 6 -13.29 17.81 2.75
CA SER A 6 -11.89 17.50 3.08
C SER A 6 -11.64 17.60 4.58
N SER A 7 -12.25 18.58 5.25
CA SER A 7 -12.18 18.72 6.72
C SER A 7 -12.86 17.57 7.46
N GLY A 8 -13.98 17.07 6.93
CA GLY A 8 -14.69 15.92 7.47
C GLY A 8 -13.87 14.64 7.40
N GLN A 9 -13.22 14.40 6.25
CA GLN A 9 -12.31 13.28 6.07
C GLN A 9 -11.10 13.37 7.02
N VAL A 10 -10.45 14.53 7.14
CA VAL A 10 -9.32 14.70 8.05
C VAL A 10 -9.74 14.53 9.51
N SER A 11 -10.92 15.03 9.88
CA SER A 11 -11.47 14.85 11.23
C SER A 11 -11.72 13.38 11.56
N LEU A 12 -12.20 12.59 10.58
CA LEU A 12 -12.38 11.15 10.74
C LEU A 12 -11.04 10.44 10.95
N GLU A 13 -10.04 10.73 10.12
CA GLU A 13 -8.70 10.13 10.25
C GLU A 13 -8.07 10.44 11.61
N LEU A 14 -8.24 11.67 12.09
CA LEU A 14 -7.80 12.09 13.42
C LEU A 14 -8.54 11.32 14.54
N ASP A 15 -9.86 11.11 14.43
CA ASP A 15 -10.62 10.31 15.42
C ASP A 15 -10.16 8.85 15.43
N ILE A 16 -9.89 8.27 14.26
CA ILE A 16 -9.36 6.91 14.13
C ILE A 16 -8.01 6.79 14.83
N LEU A 17 -7.08 7.72 14.56
CA LEU A 17 -5.76 7.73 15.21
C LEU A 17 -5.87 7.95 16.72
N LYS A 18 -6.76 8.83 17.17
CA LYS A 18 -7.02 9.03 18.61
C LYS A 18 -7.48 7.74 19.28
N ARG A 19 -8.46 7.04 18.69
CA ARG A 19 -8.97 5.76 19.22
C ARG A 19 -7.89 4.69 19.28
N PHE A 20 -7.01 4.65 18.28
CA PHE A 20 -5.85 3.77 18.29
C PHE A 20 -4.90 4.08 19.45
N LEU A 21 -4.51 5.36 19.60
CA LEU A 21 -3.62 5.82 20.68
C LEU A 21 -4.20 5.57 22.08
N ASP A 22 -5.49 5.88 22.28
CA ASP A 22 -6.19 5.58 23.54
C ASP A 22 -6.19 4.06 23.83
N GLY A 23 -6.28 3.23 22.78
CA GLY A 23 -6.15 1.77 22.88
C GLY A 23 -4.76 1.31 23.27
N CYS A 24 -3.71 1.92 22.69
CA CYS A 24 -2.32 1.69 23.07
C CYS A 24 -2.07 2.06 24.54
N ASP A 25 -2.55 3.22 24.98
CA ASP A 25 -2.43 3.69 26.37
C ASP A 25 -3.08 2.71 27.36
N ARG A 26 -4.31 2.26 27.08
CA ARG A 26 -4.99 1.25 27.91
C ARG A 26 -4.26 -0.08 27.95
N SER A 27 -3.52 -0.41 26.89
CA SER A 27 -2.77 -1.65 26.76
C SER A 27 -1.33 -1.54 27.26
N GLY A 28 -0.90 -0.35 27.71
CA GLY A 28 0.49 -0.09 28.13
C GLY A 28 1.51 -0.19 26.99
N LEU A 29 1.09 0.03 25.74
CA LEU A 29 1.96 -0.05 24.56
C LEU A 29 2.63 1.30 24.30
N ILE A 30 3.94 1.26 24.09
CA ILE A 30 4.73 2.44 23.72
C ILE A 30 4.63 2.63 22.20
N VAL A 31 4.18 3.81 21.77
CA VAL A 31 4.08 4.18 20.36
C VAL A 31 5.18 5.18 20.02
N PRO A 32 6.08 4.88 19.07
CA PRO A 32 7.06 5.82 18.53
C PRO A 32 6.42 7.15 18.08
N GLY A 33 7.06 8.27 18.41
CA GLY A 33 6.56 9.61 18.12
C GLY A 33 5.40 10.09 19.01
N TYR A 34 4.73 9.21 19.76
CA TYR A 34 3.64 9.60 20.66
C TYR A 34 4.19 10.18 21.97
N THR A 35 3.81 11.42 22.27
CA THR A 35 4.29 12.19 23.42
C THR A 35 3.12 12.74 24.25
N GLU A 36 3.37 13.09 25.52
CA GLU A 36 2.37 13.75 26.38
C GLU A 36 1.84 15.06 25.77
N HIS A 37 2.68 15.78 25.02
CA HIS A 37 2.24 16.98 24.31
C HIS A 37 1.20 16.63 23.24
N LEU A 38 1.51 15.67 22.35
CA LEU A 38 0.54 15.23 21.33
C LEU A 38 -0.74 14.69 21.96
N LYS A 39 -0.63 13.97 23.08
CA LYS A 39 -1.78 13.53 23.86
C LYS A 39 -2.66 14.71 24.26
N SER A 40 -2.08 15.78 24.82
CA SER A 40 -2.83 17.02 25.14
C SER A 40 -3.54 17.58 23.91
N VAL A 41 -2.86 17.66 22.76
CA VAL A 41 -3.44 18.17 21.51
C VAL A 41 -4.65 17.35 21.06
N PHE A 42 -4.57 16.01 21.11
CA PHE A 42 -5.70 15.11 20.81
C PHE A 42 -6.88 15.25 21.80
N HIS A 43 -6.65 15.76 23.01
CA HIS A 43 -7.68 16.01 24.03
C HIS A 43 -8.28 17.41 23.94
N GLU A 44 -7.48 18.43 23.64
CA GLU A 44 -7.90 19.84 23.51
C GLU A 44 -8.79 20.07 22.29
N GLY A 45 -8.61 19.27 21.23
CA GLY A 45 -9.53 19.20 20.10
C GLY A 45 -8.82 18.97 18.77
N LEU A 46 -9.45 18.18 17.90
CA LEU A 46 -8.88 17.80 16.59
C LEU A 46 -8.68 19.00 15.65
N ASN A 47 -9.37 20.12 15.90
CA ASN A 47 -9.22 21.36 15.15
C ASN A 47 -7.80 21.94 15.21
N SER A 48 -7.02 21.62 16.25
CA SER A 48 -5.63 22.06 16.36
C SER A 48 -4.74 21.49 15.24
N PHE A 49 -5.13 20.38 14.63
CA PHE A 49 -4.46 19.78 13.48
C PHE A 49 -4.96 20.33 12.13
N LEU A 50 -6.12 21.01 12.11
CA LEU A 50 -6.72 21.63 10.94
C LEU A 50 -6.20 23.07 10.81
N SER A 51 -4.90 23.22 10.56
CA SER A 51 -4.27 24.52 10.33
C SER A 51 -4.09 24.76 8.83
N PRO A 52 -4.48 25.94 8.28
CA PRO A 52 -4.23 26.26 6.87
C PRO A 52 -2.73 26.40 6.54
N HIS A 53 -1.86 26.49 7.55
CA HIS A 53 -0.42 26.66 7.37
C HIS A 53 0.38 25.35 7.49
N ILE A 54 -0.22 24.29 8.03
CA ILE A 54 0.43 22.99 8.22
C ILE A 54 -0.38 21.97 7.43
N PRO A 55 0.16 21.41 6.34
CA PRO A 55 -0.58 20.42 5.56
C PRO A 55 -0.88 19.19 6.42
N TRP A 56 -2.08 18.64 6.27
CA TRP A 56 -2.41 17.33 6.80
C TRP A 56 -1.88 16.23 5.85
N PRO A 57 -1.19 15.18 6.34
CA PRO A 57 -0.85 14.93 7.73
C PRO A 57 0.40 15.70 8.21
N SER A 58 0.36 16.12 9.47
CA SER A 58 1.49 16.79 10.13
C SER A 58 2.68 15.83 10.27
N PRO A 59 3.94 16.30 10.09
CA PRO A 59 5.13 15.48 10.25
C PRO A 59 5.24 14.75 11.59
N ASP A 60 4.76 15.35 12.67
CA ASP A 60 4.80 14.77 14.02
C ASP A 60 3.95 13.49 14.15
N LEU A 61 3.04 13.24 13.19
CA LEU A 61 2.16 12.08 13.20
C LEU A 61 2.67 10.94 12.32
N TYR A 62 3.74 11.11 11.54
CA TYR A 62 4.19 10.10 10.57
C TYR A 62 4.57 8.77 11.21
N GLU A 63 5.28 8.79 12.34
CA GLU A 63 5.64 7.56 13.06
C GLU A 63 4.39 6.87 13.64
N ILE A 64 3.47 7.65 14.21
CA ILE A 64 2.21 7.13 14.75
C ILE A 64 1.38 6.48 13.66
N MET A 65 1.22 7.15 12.51
CA MET A 65 0.48 6.62 11.36
C MET A 65 1.13 5.35 10.80
N ALA A 66 2.45 5.31 10.68
CA ALA A 66 3.18 4.14 10.20
C ALA A 66 3.01 2.93 11.15
N VAL A 67 2.98 3.15 12.47
CA VAL A 67 2.67 2.08 13.44
C VAL A 67 1.21 1.67 13.37
N ALA A 68 0.28 2.62 13.27
CA ALA A 68 -1.15 2.33 13.17
C ALA A 68 -1.44 1.45 11.94
N GLN A 69 -0.93 1.82 10.77
CA GLN A 69 -1.07 1.05 9.53
C GLN A 69 -0.44 -0.34 9.63
N HIS A 70 0.69 -0.47 10.33
CA HIS A 70 1.32 -1.78 10.53
C HIS A 70 0.41 -2.77 11.27
N TYR A 71 -0.53 -2.27 12.07
CA TYR A 71 -1.55 -3.04 12.79
C TYR A 71 -2.95 -2.89 12.16
N ASP A 72 -3.02 -2.70 10.85
CA ASP A 72 -4.24 -2.67 10.03
C ASP A 72 -5.22 -1.53 10.37
N VAL A 73 -4.76 -0.48 11.07
CA VAL A 73 -5.56 0.75 11.23
C VAL A 73 -5.53 1.51 9.90
N PRO A 74 -6.70 1.93 9.37
CA PRO A 74 -6.74 2.65 8.11
C PRO A 74 -6.02 3.99 8.23
N THR A 75 -5.05 4.22 7.36
CA THR A 75 -4.39 5.51 7.19
C THR A 75 -4.29 5.86 5.70
N ARG A 76 -4.01 7.12 5.40
CA ARG A 76 -3.79 7.61 4.02
C ARG A 76 -2.38 7.37 3.48
N LEU A 77 -1.54 6.68 4.23
CA LEU A 77 -0.19 6.35 3.81
C LEU A 77 -0.26 5.21 2.78
N LEU A 78 0.56 5.30 1.76
CA LEU A 78 0.76 4.24 0.77
C LEU A 78 2.15 3.63 0.96
N ASP A 79 2.20 2.31 1.06
CA ASP A 79 3.45 1.55 1.25
C ASP A 79 4.30 1.50 -0.02
N TRP A 80 5.60 1.74 0.14
CA TRP A 80 6.63 1.59 -0.89
C TRP A 80 7.86 0.87 -0.33
N THR A 81 8.69 0.34 -1.23
CA THR A 81 10.01 -0.23 -0.88
C THR A 81 11.07 0.30 -1.83
N GLU A 82 12.28 0.55 -1.32
CA GLU A 82 13.44 0.92 -2.15
C GLU A 82 14.12 -0.30 -2.80
N ARG A 83 13.71 -1.51 -2.44
CA ARG A 83 14.31 -2.76 -2.91
C ARG A 83 13.45 -3.39 -3.99
N ALA A 84 13.93 -3.40 -5.23
CA ALA A 84 13.21 -3.96 -6.37
C ALA A 84 12.73 -5.42 -6.14
N PHE A 85 13.58 -6.28 -5.57
CA PHE A 85 13.19 -7.67 -5.27
C PHE A 85 12.11 -7.78 -4.18
N VAL A 86 12.03 -6.84 -3.25
CA VAL A 86 10.94 -6.79 -2.26
C VAL A 86 9.63 -6.44 -2.96
N ALA A 87 9.63 -5.46 -3.86
CA ALA A 87 8.47 -5.12 -4.67
C ALA A 87 8.01 -6.30 -5.55
N CYS A 88 8.95 -6.98 -6.21
CA CYS A 88 8.68 -8.18 -6.99
C CYS A 88 8.06 -9.30 -6.15
N TYR A 89 8.61 -9.56 -4.96
CA TYR A 89 8.08 -10.56 -4.05
C TYR A 89 6.64 -10.24 -3.62
N PHE A 90 6.35 -8.98 -3.26
CA PHE A 90 5.00 -8.58 -2.89
C PHE A 90 4.02 -8.74 -4.05
N ALA A 91 4.37 -8.29 -5.25
CA ALA A 91 3.52 -8.43 -6.43
C ALA A 91 3.23 -9.89 -6.79
N ALA A 92 4.23 -10.78 -6.68
CA ALA A 92 4.08 -12.20 -7.01
C ALA A 92 3.36 -12.98 -5.91
N SER A 93 3.68 -12.75 -4.63
CA SER A 93 3.09 -13.48 -3.49
C SER A 93 1.62 -13.12 -3.24
N SER A 94 1.17 -11.95 -3.71
CA SER A 94 -0.25 -11.55 -3.65
C SER A 94 -1.04 -12.00 -4.87
N ALA A 95 -0.42 -12.60 -5.88
CA ALA A 95 -1.11 -13.00 -7.09
C ALA A 95 -2.08 -14.16 -6.81
N ASN A 96 -3.26 -14.12 -7.42
CA ASN A 96 -4.16 -15.26 -7.40
C ASN A 96 -3.70 -16.30 -8.42
N PHE A 97 -3.22 -17.46 -7.96
CA PHE A 97 -2.73 -18.53 -8.83
C PHE A 97 -3.87 -19.33 -9.46
N GLU A 98 -5.12 -19.08 -9.05
CA GLU A 98 -6.31 -19.56 -9.73
C GLU A 98 -6.86 -18.43 -10.61
N ILE A 99 -6.65 -18.54 -11.91
CA ILE A 99 -6.94 -17.46 -12.86
C ILE A 99 -8.30 -17.65 -13.54
N ASP A 100 -9.10 -16.59 -13.56
CA ASP A 100 -10.35 -16.52 -14.32
C ASP A 100 -10.13 -16.07 -15.76
N THR A 101 -8.93 -15.59 -16.09
CA THR A 101 -8.55 -15.20 -17.45
C THR A 101 -7.07 -15.46 -17.71
N ARG A 102 -6.73 -15.90 -18.94
CA ARG A 102 -5.33 -16.05 -19.37
C ARG A 102 -4.58 -14.72 -19.48
N THR A 103 -5.29 -13.59 -19.47
CA THR A 103 -4.69 -12.26 -19.53
C THR A 103 -4.46 -11.66 -18.14
N ALA A 104 -4.61 -12.43 -17.06
CA ALA A 104 -4.33 -11.96 -15.71
C ALA A 104 -2.85 -11.53 -15.58
N ARG A 105 -2.63 -10.36 -14.97
CA ARG A 105 -1.28 -9.77 -14.80
C ARG A 105 -1.10 -9.27 -13.38
N ILE A 106 0.12 -9.43 -12.86
CA ILE A 106 0.61 -8.67 -11.71
C ILE A 106 1.20 -7.34 -12.18
N ALA A 107 1.27 -6.37 -11.28
CA ALA A 107 1.85 -5.07 -11.56
C ALA A 107 2.77 -4.62 -10.43
N ILE A 108 3.83 -3.90 -10.80
CA ILE A 108 4.70 -3.16 -9.90
C ILE A 108 4.66 -1.71 -10.38
N TRP A 109 4.37 -0.81 -9.45
CA TRP A 109 4.54 0.61 -9.67
C TRP A 109 5.93 1.03 -9.20
N ALA A 110 6.62 1.85 -9.98
CA ALA A 110 7.89 2.44 -9.60
C ALA A 110 7.79 3.96 -9.70
N LEU A 111 8.17 4.63 -8.62
CA LEU A 111 8.11 6.08 -8.48
C LEU A 111 9.52 6.67 -8.40
N ASP A 112 9.88 7.48 -9.38
CA ASP A 112 11.08 8.31 -9.32
C ASP A 112 10.85 9.51 -8.39
N THR A 113 11.68 9.59 -7.35
CA THR A 113 11.62 10.60 -6.31
C THR A 113 12.65 11.72 -6.48
N THR A 114 13.39 11.76 -7.59
CA THR A 114 14.44 12.76 -7.89
C THR A 114 13.96 14.20 -7.67
N TYR A 115 12.70 14.49 -8.04
CA TYR A 115 12.09 15.82 -7.89
C TYR A 115 11.08 15.93 -6.75
N ALA A 116 11.02 14.93 -5.85
CA ALA A 116 10.01 14.86 -4.80
C ALA A 116 10.00 16.06 -3.84
N LYS A 117 11.12 16.79 -3.72
CA LYS A 117 11.21 18.03 -2.93
C LYS A 117 10.35 19.19 -3.46
N HIS A 118 9.94 19.12 -4.73
CA HIS A 118 9.12 20.14 -5.38
C HIS A 118 7.63 19.78 -5.40
N TRP A 119 7.30 18.55 -5.01
CA TRP A 119 5.91 18.10 -4.92
C TRP A 119 5.19 18.82 -3.79
N THR A 120 3.95 19.17 -4.06
CA THR A 120 3.09 19.95 -3.16
C THR A 120 1.93 19.12 -2.65
N THR A 121 1.39 18.24 -3.50
CA THR A 121 0.27 17.34 -3.23
C THR A 121 0.76 16.04 -2.62
N VAL A 122 1.83 15.45 -3.15
CA VAL A 122 2.36 14.17 -2.65
C VAL A 122 3.63 14.40 -1.85
N LYS A 123 3.77 13.70 -0.73
CA LYS A 123 4.96 13.74 0.10
C LYS A 123 5.50 12.35 0.38
N VAL A 124 6.80 12.20 0.20
CA VAL A 124 7.54 11.00 0.59
C VAL A 124 7.89 11.08 2.08
N ILE A 125 7.56 10.03 2.82
CA ILE A 125 7.77 9.90 4.25
C ILE A 125 8.77 8.77 4.48
N ARG A 126 9.83 9.09 5.20
CA ARG A 126 10.84 8.14 5.66
C ARG A 126 10.81 8.14 7.19
N THR A 127 10.15 7.14 7.77
CA THR A 127 10.20 6.91 9.21
C THR A 127 11.53 6.27 9.58
N PRO A 128 12.07 6.53 10.78
CA PRO A 128 13.26 5.83 11.24
C PRO A 128 13.04 4.31 11.21
N GLY A 129 14.02 3.52 10.77
CA GLY A 129 13.88 2.05 10.64
C GLY A 129 13.55 1.30 11.94
N GLY A 130 13.58 1.97 13.09
CA GLY A 130 13.16 1.43 14.39
C GLY A 130 11.64 1.42 14.62
N THR A 131 10.84 2.08 13.78
CA THR A 131 9.38 2.19 13.95
C THR A 131 8.67 0.84 13.79
N SER A 132 9.18 -0.07 12.94
CA SER A 132 8.82 -1.50 12.99
C SER A 132 9.93 -2.39 12.44
N LYS A 133 10.05 -3.62 12.98
CA LYS A 133 11.03 -4.62 12.49
C LYS A 133 10.81 -4.98 11.02
N ASN A 134 9.57 -4.90 10.55
CA ASN A 134 9.19 -5.20 9.17
C ASN A 134 9.60 -4.07 8.23
N GLN A 135 9.42 -2.81 8.63
CA GLN A 135 9.87 -1.65 7.84
C GLN A 135 11.38 -1.70 7.57
N ALA A 136 12.18 -2.09 8.57
CA ALA A 136 13.63 -2.25 8.40
C ALA A 136 13.97 -3.36 7.37
N ALA A 137 13.38 -4.55 7.52
CA ALA A 137 13.64 -5.68 6.63
C ALA A 137 13.21 -5.42 5.17
N GLN A 138 12.12 -4.67 5.02
CA GLN A 138 11.51 -4.35 3.73
C GLN A 138 12.11 -3.09 3.08
N SER A 139 12.96 -2.34 3.79
CA SER A 139 13.40 -0.99 3.38
C SER A 139 12.20 -0.13 2.98
N GLY A 140 11.19 -0.14 3.86
CA GLY A 140 9.90 0.50 3.64
C GLY A 140 9.98 2.02 3.75
N LEU A 141 9.20 2.69 2.92
CA LEU A 141 8.89 4.11 3.00
C LEU A 141 7.43 4.32 2.62
N PHE A 142 6.92 5.53 2.83
CA PHE A 142 5.52 5.84 2.53
C PHE A 142 5.40 7.04 1.61
N THR A 143 4.30 7.12 0.87
CA THR A 143 3.81 8.39 0.33
C THR A 143 2.51 8.77 0.99
N THR A 144 2.21 10.06 1.07
CA THR A 144 0.92 10.57 1.53
C THR A 144 0.45 11.73 0.66
N HIS A 145 -0.87 11.92 0.59
CA HIS A 145 -1.48 13.09 0.00
C HIS A 145 -1.63 14.18 1.07
N ASN A 146 -1.02 15.34 0.80
CA ASN A 146 -1.13 16.54 1.60
C ASN A 146 -2.44 17.25 1.29
N VAL A 147 -3.22 17.54 2.33
CA VAL A 147 -4.40 18.40 2.24
C VAL A 147 -4.01 19.76 2.81
N LYS A 148 -4.07 20.81 1.97
CA LYS A 148 -3.71 22.20 2.32
C LYS A 148 -4.92 23.13 2.37
N GLU A 149 -5.87 22.93 1.47
CA GLU A 149 -7.00 23.82 1.30
C GLU A 149 -8.26 23.14 1.82
N TYR A 150 -8.95 23.83 2.72
CA TYR A 150 -10.27 23.46 3.21
C TYR A 150 -11.25 24.51 2.70
N SER A 151 -12.11 24.15 1.76
CA SER A 151 -13.15 25.06 1.27
C SER A 151 -14.48 24.69 1.87
N LEU A 152 -15.30 25.70 2.23
CA LEU A 152 -16.62 25.49 2.83
C LEU A 152 -17.59 24.71 1.93
N ASN A 153 -17.31 24.61 0.63
CA ASN A 153 -18.07 23.85 -0.36
C ASN A 153 -17.22 22.77 -1.05
N ASP A 154 -16.13 22.30 -0.42
CA ASP A 154 -15.39 21.18 -0.99
C ASP A 154 -16.09 19.84 -0.77
N PHE A 155 -15.76 18.91 -1.65
CA PHE A 155 -16.06 17.49 -1.51
C PHE A 155 -14.73 16.75 -1.57
N TYR A 156 -14.45 15.96 -0.56
CA TYR A 156 -13.27 15.12 -0.55
C TYR A 156 -13.39 14.08 -1.67
N GLN A 157 -12.44 14.12 -2.61
CA GLN A 157 -12.30 13.13 -3.65
C GLN A 157 -11.00 12.37 -3.44
N VAL A 158 -11.11 11.05 -3.48
CA VAL A 158 -9.93 10.18 -3.47
C VAL A 158 -9.27 10.32 -4.83
N GLU A 159 -8.03 10.82 -4.83
CA GLU A 159 -7.20 10.96 -6.02
C GLU A 159 -6.17 9.83 -6.03
N ALA A 160 -6.13 9.06 -7.12
CA ALA A 160 -5.08 8.07 -7.30
C ALA A 160 -3.77 8.77 -7.69
N LEU A 161 -2.61 8.18 -7.34
CA LEU A 161 -1.31 8.78 -7.71
C LEU A 161 -1.11 8.96 -9.22
N GLU A 162 -1.76 8.14 -10.04
CA GLU A 162 -1.75 8.26 -11.51
C GLU A 162 -2.56 9.45 -12.04
N GLU A 163 -3.41 10.06 -11.20
CA GLU A 163 -4.23 11.21 -11.54
C GLU A 163 -3.56 12.53 -11.11
N VAL A 164 -2.64 12.45 -10.13
CA VAL A 164 -1.91 13.61 -9.61
C VAL A 164 -1.00 14.21 -10.68
N GLU A 165 -1.23 15.48 -11.02
CA GLU A 165 -0.54 16.16 -12.13
C GLU A 165 1.00 16.19 -11.96
N GLU A 166 1.51 16.42 -10.75
CA GLU A 166 2.95 16.44 -10.47
C GLU A 166 3.61 15.05 -10.52
N ILE A 167 2.81 13.98 -10.47
CA ILE A 167 3.27 12.57 -10.53
C ILE A 167 3.09 11.98 -11.93
N TYR A 168 2.07 12.39 -12.68
CA TYR A 168 1.79 11.79 -13.99
C TYR A 168 2.04 12.74 -15.18
N LYS A 169 2.07 14.06 -14.96
CA LYS A 169 2.03 15.08 -16.01
C LYS A 169 3.08 16.21 -15.91
N MET A 170 4.18 16.06 -15.18
CA MET A 170 5.20 17.12 -15.21
C MET A 170 5.80 17.31 -16.62
N SER A 171 5.73 18.57 -17.06
CA SER A 171 6.05 19.05 -18.39
C SER A 171 7.49 18.75 -18.81
N GLY A 172 7.66 18.05 -19.94
CA GLY A 172 8.95 17.87 -20.61
C GLY A 172 9.63 16.53 -20.33
N ALA A 173 9.13 15.46 -20.96
CA ALA A 173 9.83 14.18 -21.19
C ALA A 173 10.03 13.20 -20.01
N HIS A 174 9.59 13.48 -18.79
CA HIS A 174 9.79 12.55 -17.66
C HIS A 174 8.49 12.28 -16.88
N ASN A 175 8.02 11.03 -16.92
CA ASN A 175 6.93 10.55 -16.06
C ASN A 175 7.54 9.87 -14.83
N PRO A 176 7.44 10.45 -13.61
CA PRO A 176 8.03 9.85 -12.43
C PRO A 176 7.33 8.56 -12.01
N LEU A 177 6.09 8.29 -12.43
CA LEU A 177 5.39 7.05 -12.10
C LEU A 177 5.26 6.12 -13.30
N ILE A 178 5.87 4.94 -13.22
CA ILE A 178 5.76 3.90 -14.24
C ILE A 178 5.09 2.65 -13.70
N LYS A 179 4.32 1.98 -14.56
CA LYS A 179 3.69 0.68 -14.30
C LYS A 179 4.39 -0.41 -15.09
N ILE A 180 4.98 -1.35 -14.38
CA ILE A 180 5.59 -2.55 -14.96
C ILE A 180 4.62 -3.70 -14.71
N THR A 181 4.37 -4.54 -15.72
CA THR A 181 3.42 -5.65 -15.60
C THR A 181 4.02 -6.97 -16.06
N LEU A 182 3.59 -8.06 -15.44
CA LEU A 182 4.02 -9.42 -15.77
C LEU A 182 2.80 -10.33 -15.77
N PRO A 183 2.66 -11.29 -16.71
CA PRO A 183 1.60 -12.30 -16.64
C PRO A 183 1.64 -13.06 -15.30
N VAL A 184 0.47 -13.41 -14.77
CA VAL A 184 0.39 -14.21 -13.51
C VAL A 184 1.08 -15.55 -13.66
N SER A 185 1.12 -16.13 -14.87
CA SER A 185 1.84 -17.38 -15.17
C SER A 185 3.32 -17.36 -14.77
N GLU A 186 3.96 -16.19 -14.75
CA GLU A 186 5.37 -16.00 -14.41
C GLU A 186 5.59 -15.74 -12.91
N ALA A 187 4.52 -15.57 -12.11
CA ALA A 187 4.62 -15.30 -10.68
C ALA A 187 5.38 -16.39 -9.90
N PRO A 188 5.22 -17.71 -10.19
CA PRO A 188 6.03 -18.75 -9.53
C PRO A 188 7.54 -18.58 -9.75
N ASP A 189 7.95 -18.30 -10.98
CA ASP A 189 9.36 -18.11 -11.33
C ASP A 189 9.93 -16.84 -10.69
N LEU A 190 9.12 -15.78 -10.61
CA LEU A 190 9.49 -14.56 -9.92
C LEU A 190 9.68 -14.78 -8.41
N LEU A 191 8.83 -15.58 -7.76
CA LEU A 191 9.00 -15.96 -6.34
C LEU A 191 10.29 -16.75 -6.11
N ASN A 192 10.55 -17.75 -6.96
CA ASN A 192 11.79 -18.52 -6.91
C ASN A 192 13.02 -17.63 -7.09
N LEU A 193 12.97 -16.68 -8.02
CA LEU A 193 14.03 -15.70 -8.24
C LEU A 193 14.25 -14.83 -7.00
N CYS A 194 13.19 -14.29 -6.40
CA CYS A 194 13.28 -13.49 -5.18
C CYS A 194 13.92 -14.28 -4.02
N SER A 195 13.49 -15.53 -3.82
CA SER A 195 14.05 -16.40 -2.78
C SER A 195 15.55 -16.66 -2.99
N ARG A 196 16.00 -16.87 -4.23
CA ARG A 196 17.44 -17.00 -4.57
C ARG A 196 18.26 -15.76 -4.27
N PHE A 197 17.64 -14.57 -4.29
CA PHE A 197 18.27 -13.30 -3.87
C PHE A 197 18.06 -12.99 -2.37
N GLY A 198 17.59 -13.97 -1.58
CA GLY A 198 17.38 -13.83 -0.14
C GLY A 198 16.17 -12.96 0.21
N VAL A 199 15.16 -12.92 -0.65
CA VAL A 199 13.89 -12.24 -0.42
C VAL A 199 12.75 -13.25 -0.46
N ASP A 200 12.24 -13.57 0.72
CA ASP A 200 11.09 -14.46 0.93
C ASP A 200 10.28 -14.06 2.18
N GLY A 201 9.16 -14.74 2.44
CA GLY A 201 8.30 -14.46 3.58
C GLY A 201 9.00 -14.55 4.94
N SER A 202 9.98 -15.44 5.10
CA SER A 202 10.70 -15.62 6.37
C SER A 202 11.71 -14.49 6.64
N THR A 203 12.27 -13.91 5.58
CA THR A 203 13.19 -12.77 5.67
C THR A 203 12.48 -11.43 5.81
N LEU A 204 11.28 -11.27 5.24
CA LEU A 204 10.51 -10.01 5.26
C LEU A 204 9.57 -9.86 6.46
N PHE A 205 9.17 -10.97 7.08
CA PHE A 205 8.27 -10.99 8.22
C PHE A 205 8.87 -11.83 9.37
N PRO A 206 9.29 -11.22 10.48
CA PRO A 206 9.80 -11.94 11.63
C PRO A 206 8.74 -12.84 12.29
N GLY A 207 9.19 -13.98 12.80
CA GLY A 207 8.36 -14.91 13.58
C GLY A 207 7.63 -15.95 12.73
N PHE A 208 6.75 -16.73 13.38
CA PHE A 208 6.06 -17.86 12.73
C PHE A 208 5.19 -17.44 11.54
N HIS A 209 4.68 -16.21 11.54
CA HIS A 209 3.89 -15.70 10.42
C HIS A 209 4.69 -15.67 9.11
N GLY A 210 5.94 -15.19 9.13
CA GLY A 210 6.78 -15.15 7.94
C GLY A 210 7.20 -16.52 7.44
N VAL A 211 7.53 -17.44 8.36
CA VAL A 211 7.80 -18.84 8.01
C VAL A 211 6.58 -19.48 7.35
N ALA A 212 5.39 -19.30 7.94
CA ALA A 212 4.15 -19.80 7.36
C ALA A 212 3.87 -19.18 5.97
N LYS A 213 4.17 -17.89 5.78
CA LYS A 213 4.06 -17.24 4.46
C LYS A 213 5.02 -17.87 3.46
N SER A 214 6.29 -18.05 3.81
CA SER A 214 7.29 -18.70 2.95
C SER A 214 6.90 -20.12 2.53
N VAL A 215 6.31 -20.91 3.44
CA VAL A 215 5.84 -22.27 3.13
C VAL A 215 4.61 -22.24 2.22
N ARG A 216 3.68 -21.30 2.41
CA ARG A 216 2.54 -21.11 1.49
C ARG A 216 3.00 -20.68 0.10
N ASP A 217 3.96 -19.76 0.03
CA ASP A 217 4.54 -19.30 -1.24
C ASP A 217 5.17 -20.49 -1.99
N TRP A 218 5.94 -21.33 -1.29
CA TRP A 218 6.48 -22.57 -1.85
C TRP A 218 5.36 -23.51 -2.34
N ALA A 219 4.33 -23.78 -1.53
CA ALA A 219 3.23 -24.65 -1.92
C ALA A 219 2.49 -24.13 -3.16
N ASN A 220 2.30 -22.81 -3.27
CA ASN A 220 1.72 -22.18 -4.45
C ASN A 220 2.60 -22.35 -5.68
N VAL A 221 3.92 -22.18 -5.54
CA VAL A 221 4.89 -22.40 -6.63
C VAL A 221 4.85 -23.84 -7.14
N GLU A 222 4.79 -24.84 -6.24
CA GLU A 222 4.73 -26.26 -6.62
C GLU A 222 3.43 -26.62 -7.37
N VAL A 223 2.30 -26.04 -6.97
CA VAL A 223 1.02 -26.24 -7.67
C VAL A 223 0.99 -25.51 -9.01
N GLY A 224 1.67 -24.36 -9.09
CA GLY A 224 1.66 -23.50 -10.26
C GLY A 224 0.34 -22.76 -10.47
N VAL A 225 0.28 -22.00 -11.57
CA VAL A 225 -0.91 -21.24 -11.97
C VAL A 225 -1.88 -22.15 -12.71
N ARG A 226 -3.15 -22.14 -12.30
CA ARG A 226 -4.21 -22.99 -12.85
C ARG A 226 -5.43 -22.16 -13.23
N PRO A 227 -6.17 -22.56 -14.29
CA PRO A 227 -7.46 -21.95 -14.59
C PRO A 227 -8.48 -22.26 -13.49
N SER A 228 -9.38 -21.32 -13.23
CA SER A 228 -10.54 -21.57 -12.37
C SER A 228 -11.51 -22.54 -13.05
N ARG A 229 -12.41 -23.14 -12.26
CA ARG A 229 -13.44 -24.06 -12.80
C ARG A 229 -14.32 -23.37 -13.85
N ALA A 230 -14.70 -22.12 -13.60
CA ALA A 230 -15.51 -21.35 -14.55
C ALA A 230 -14.79 -21.18 -15.90
N LEU A 231 -13.51 -20.82 -15.86
CA LEU A 231 -12.70 -20.69 -17.08
C LEU A 231 -12.51 -22.05 -17.78
N GLN A 232 -12.38 -23.15 -17.05
CA GLN A 232 -12.33 -24.50 -17.63
C GLN A 232 -13.65 -24.87 -18.33
N ASP A 233 -14.78 -24.56 -17.72
CA ASP A 233 -16.10 -24.87 -18.29
C ASP A 233 -16.36 -24.06 -19.56
N GLU A 234 -15.95 -22.78 -19.60
CA GLU A 234 -15.97 -21.95 -20.81
C GLU A 234 -15.12 -22.55 -21.94
N TYR A 235 -13.90 -23.01 -21.65
CA TYR A 235 -13.05 -23.68 -22.65
C TYR A 235 -13.69 -24.92 -23.22
N ASN A 236 -14.29 -25.74 -22.36
CA ASN A 236 -14.94 -26.96 -22.78
C ASN A 236 -16.12 -26.63 -23.68
N ALA A 237 -16.94 -25.62 -23.34
CA ALA A 237 -18.05 -25.17 -24.16
C ALA A 237 -17.62 -24.63 -25.55
N GLU A 238 -16.60 -23.77 -25.61
CA GLU A 238 -16.05 -23.24 -26.87
C GLU A 238 -15.44 -24.35 -27.75
N SER A 239 -14.83 -25.36 -27.12
CA SER A 239 -14.31 -26.53 -27.82
C SER A 239 -15.41 -27.35 -28.50
N TYR A 240 -16.57 -27.50 -27.87
CA TYR A 240 -17.70 -28.26 -28.43
C TYR A 240 -18.39 -27.54 -29.59
N ASP A 241 -18.43 -26.20 -29.59
CA ASP A 241 -19.01 -25.39 -30.69
C ASP A 241 -18.08 -25.27 -31.92
N SER A 242 -16.80 -25.65 -31.78
CA SER A 242 -15.80 -25.57 -32.85
C SER A 242 -15.63 -26.85 -33.67
N ASP A 243 -16.36 -27.93 -33.35
CA ASP A 243 -16.27 -29.22 -34.03
C ASP A 243 -17.17 -29.24 -35.30
N PRO A 244 -16.62 -29.20 -36.54
CA PRO A 244 -17.42 -29.10 -37.76
C PRO A 244 -18.09 -30.42 -38.18
N ASP A 245 -17.89 -31.51 -37.45
CA ASP A 245 -18.27 -32.87 -37.85
C ASP A 245 -19.68 -33.29 -37.38
N PHE A 246 -20.63 -32.36 -37.38
CA PHE A 246 -22.07 -32.68 -37.37
C PHE A 246 -22.78 -31.99 -38.54
N HIS A 247 -22.57 -32.54 -39.74
CA HIS A 247 -23.48 -32.44 -40.88
C HIS A 247 -24.15 -33.79 -41.14
#